data_AF-A0A1G2K8M1-F1
#
_entry.id   AF-A0A1G2K8M1-F1
#
_cell.length_a   1.000
_cell.length_b   1.000
_cell.length_c   1.000
_cell.angle_alpha   90.00
_cell.angle_beta   90.00
_cell.angle_gamma   90.00
#
_symmetry.space_group_name_H-M   'P 1'
#
loop_
_entity.id
_entity.type
_entity.pdbx_description
1 polymer ?
#
loop_
_entity_poly.entity_id
_entity_poly.type
_entity_poly.pdbx_seq_one_letter_code
_entity_poly.pdbx_strand_id
1 'polypeptide(L)'
;MIPVPLGPGREYRTISALASGEVVILDGISLKMDEGEIESGDLYVAERNTGPKLLTARAITRDNSFCGGIVFPTTLDYAFDFCECVKVREV
;
A
#
# COMPACT_ATOMS: atom_id res chain seq x y z
N MET A 1 14.27 16.82 22.37
CA MET A 1 14.00 15.80 21.34
C MET A 1 13.63 16.57 20.08
N ILE A 2 14.51 16.58 19.09
CA ILE A 2 14.31 17.38 17.86
C ILE A 2 13.49 16.51 16.91
N PRO A 3 12.33 16.97 16.40
CA PRO A 3 11.60 16.22 15.39
C PRO A 3 12.48 16.12 14.14
N VAL A 4 12.78 14.89 13.72
CA VAL A 4 13.47 14.66 12.45
C VAL A 4 12.50 15.10 11.35
N PRO A 5 12.85 16.10 10.53
CA PRO A 5 12.01 16.47 9.41
C PRO A 5 11.94 15.26 8.47
N LEU A 6 10.72 14.80 8.18
CA LEU A 6 10.48 13.96 7.01
C LEU A 6 11.02 14.77 5.83
N GLY A 7 12.14 14.34 5.22
CA GLY A 7 12.53 14.85 3.90
C GLY A 7 11.30 14.81 2.99
N PRO A 8 11.17 15.75 2.03
CA PRO A 8 9.89 16.10 1.39
C PRO A 8 9.06 14.85 1.18
N GLY A 9 8.00 14.73 1.99
CA GLY A 9 7.22 13.49 2.10
C GLY A 9 6.87 13.05 0.69
N ARG A 10 7.36 11.88 0.29
CA ARG A 10 7.08 11.38 -1.05
C ARG A 10 5.58 11.25 -1.19
N GLU A 11 5.02 11.98 -2.15
CA GLU A 11 3.61 11.90 -2.46
C GLU A 11 3.36 10.60 -3.23
N TYR A 12 2.82 9.61 -2.54
CA TYR A 12 2.27 8.41 -3.18
C TYR A 12 0.91 8.77 -3.78
N ARG A 13 0.90 9.16 -5.06
CA ARG A 13 -0.28 9.74 -5.71
C ARG A 13 -1.40 8.71 -5.83
N THR A 14 -1.07 7.47 -6.18
CA THR A 14 -2.06 6.41 -6.33
C THR A 14 -2.65 6.03 -4.99
N ILE A 15 -1.79 5.88 -3.97
CA ILE A 15 -2.23 5.63 -2.59
C ILE A 15 -3.13 6.77 -2.09
N SER A 16 -2.75 8.02 -2.34
CA SER A 16 -3.49 9.20 -1.89
C SER A 16 -4.85 9.32 -2.58
N ALA A 17 -4.93 9.04 -3.89
CA ALA A 17 -6.17 9.00 -4.64
C ALA A 17 -7.12 7.92 -4.10
N LEU A 18 -6.62 6.68 -3.92
CA LEU A 18 -7.39 5.57 -3.36
C LEU A 18 -7.89 5.90 -1.94
N ALA A 19 -7.02 6.43 -1.08
CA ALA A 19 -7.36 6.84 0.29
C ALA A 19 -8.40 7.98 0.34
N SER A 20 -8.48 8.80 -0.70
CA SER A 20 -9.49 9.85 -0.86
C SER A 20 -10.82 9.33 -1.41
N GLY A 21 -10.91 8.02 -1.70
CA GLY A 21 -12.09 7.36 -2.24
C GLY A 21 -12.20 7.40 -3.77
N GLU A 22 -11.14 7.81 -4.47
CA GLU A 22 -11.11 7.78 -5.93
C GLU A 22 -10.98 6.35 -6.46
N VAL A 23 -11.48 6.14 -7.68
CA VAL A 23 -11.24 4.92 -8.44
C VAL A 23 -10.01 5.13 -9.31
N VAL A 24 -9.04 4.23 -9.21
CA VAL A 24 -7.81 4.26 -10.01
C VAL A 24 -7.80 3.09 -10.97
N ILE A 25 -7.33 3.31 -12.20
CA ILE A 25 -7.10 2.24 -13.18
C ILE A 25 -5.62 1.86 -13.12
N LEU A 26 -5.32 0.60 -12.78
CA LEU A 26 -3.97 0.06 -12.75
C LEU A 26 -3.93 -1.26 -13.54
N ASP A 27 -3.01 -1.38 -14.49
CA ASP A 27 -2.92 -2.54 -15.40
C ASP A 27 -4.24 -2.94 -16.09
N GLY A 28 -5.10 -1.94 -16.37
CA GLY A 28 -6.41 -2.13 -16.99
C GLY A 28 -7.53 -2.54 -16.03
N ILE A 29 -7.25 -2.63 -14.74
CA ILE A 29 -8.20 -3.01 -13.68
C ILE A 29 -8.64 -1.75 -12.94
N SER A 30 -9.95 -1.55 -12.79
CA SER A 30 -10.52 -0.47 -11.98
C SER A 30 -10.51 -0.88 -10.51
N LEU A 31 -9.84 -0.09 -9.67
CA LEU A 31 -9.63 -0.37 -8.26
C LEU A 31 -10.17 0.76 -7.41
N LYS A 32 -10.77 0.41 -6.27
CA LYS A 32 -11.07 1.36 -5.19
C LYS A 32 -10.51 0.85 -3.87
N MET A 33 -10.32 1.75 -2.93
CA MET A 33 -9.97 1.37 -1.56
C MET A 33 -11.04 0.44 -0.98
N ASP A 34 -10.58 -0.61 -0.30
CA ASP A 34 -11.42 -1.51 0.46
C ASP A 34 -11.32 -1.21 1.96
N GLU A 35 -12.33 -1.62 2.71
CA GLU A 35 -12.40 -1.35 4.14
C GLU A 35 -11.52 -2.32 4.95
N GLY A 36 -11.08 -1.84 6.11
CA GLY A 36 -10.26 -2.61 7.04
C GLY A 36 -8.78 -2.61 6.68
N GLU A 37 -8.01 -3.35 7.47
CA GLU A 37 -6.58 -3.50 7.26
C GLU A 37 -6.29 -4.63 6.26
N ILE A 38 -5.09 -4.61 5.66
CA ILE A 38 -4.64 -5.67 4.76
C ILE A 38 -4.41 -6.96 5.59
N GLU A 39 -5.02 -8.05 5.12
CA GLU A 39 -4.86 -9.42 5.62
C GLU A 39 -4.27 -10.35 4.55
N SER A 40 -3.87 -11.56 4.96
CA SER A 40 -3.33 -12.54 4.03
C SER A 40 -4.40 -12.96 3.02
N GLY A 41 -4.08 -12.89 1.73
CA GLY A 41 -4.99 -13.15 0.62
C GLY A 41 -5.62 -11.90 0.04
N ASP A 42 -5.52 -10.74 0.71
CA ASP A 42 -6.10 -9.50 0.21
C ASP A 42 -5.33 -8.94 -0.99
N LEU A 43 -6.06 -8.25 -1.87
CA LEU A 43 -5.51 -7.43 -2.92
C LEU A 43 -5.15 -6.06 -2.36
N TYR A 44 -3.97 -5.55 -2.72
CA TYR A 44 -3.49 -4.25 -2.28
C TYR A 44 -2.69 -3.57 -3.38
N VAL A 45 -2.72 -2.23 -3.38
CA VAL A 45 -1.79 -1.42 -4.16
C VAL A 45 -0.64 -1.01 -3.26
N ALA A 46 0.59 -1.25 -3.72
CA ALA A 46 1.80 -0.76 -3.08
C ALA A 46 2.49 0.27 -3.97
N GLU A 47 2.97 1.38 -3.41
CA GLU A 47 3.66 2.42 -4.18
C GLU A 47 4.99 2.79 -3.51
N ARG A 48 6.08 2.66 -4.27
CA ARG A 48 7.44 3.02 -3.82
C ARG A 48 8.22 3.61 -4.99
N ASN A 49 9.56 3.65 -4.88
CA ASN A 49 10.50 4.12 -5.91
C ASN A 49 10.24 3.60 -7.35
N THR A 50 9.51 2.49 -7.49
CA THR A 50 9.22 1.83 -8.75
C THR A 50 7.82 2.11 -9.31
N GLY A 51 7.07 3.02 -8.69
CA GLY A 51 5.67 3.30 -9.02
C GLY A 51 4.67 2.34 -8.34
N PRO A 52 3.36 2.51 -8.62
CA PRO A 52 2.30 1.70 -8.04
C PRO A 52 2.29 0.30 -8.63
N LYS A 53 2.00 -0.70 -7.80
CA LYS A 53 1.89 -2.11 -8.16
C LYS A 53 0.65 -2.71 -7.55
N LEU A 54 -0.08 -3.50 -8.34
CA LEU A 54 -1.18 -4.33 -7.84
C LEU A 54 -0.63 -5.68 -7.38
N LEU A 55 -0.82 -6.03 -6.11
CA LEU A 55 -0.25 -7.21 -5.49
C LEU A 55 -1.28 -7.93 -4.62
N THR A 56 -1.04 -9.21 -4.35
CA THR A 56 -1.81 -10.00 -3.37
C THR A 56 -0.94 -10.29 -2.16
N ALA A 57 -1.46 -10.08 -0.95
CA ALA A 57 -0.72 -10.31 0.29
C ALA A 57 -0.59 -11.81 0.55
N ARG A 58 0.64 -12.29 0.76
CA ARG A 58 0.93 -13.67 1.17
C ARG A 58 1.03 -13.81 2.68
N ALA A 59 1.67 -12.83 3.31
CA ALA A 59 1.93 -12.83 4.74
C ALA A 59 2.11 -11.39 5.21
N ILE A 60 1.85 -11.17 6.49
CA ILE A 60 1.95 -9.87 7.13
C ILE A 60 2.69 -10.04 8.45
N THR A 61 3.64 -9.15 8.70
CA THR A 61 4.24 -9.00 10.03
C THR A 61 3.75 -7.69 10.62
N ARG A 62 3.19 -7.75 11.83
CA ARG A 62 2.76 -6.55 12.57
C ARG A 62 3.81 -6.22 13.62
N ASP A 63 4.06 -4.93 13.81
CA ASP A 63 4.98 -4.43 14.82
C ASP A 63 4.57 -3.03 15.30
N ASN A 64 5.33 -2.50 16.27
CA ASN A 64 5.11 -1.15 16.82
C ASN A 64 5.88 -0.06 16.03
N SER A 65 6.25 -0.32 14.78
CA SER A 65 6.86 0.69 13.92
C SER A 65 5.84 1.77 13.55
N PHE A 66 6.33 2.90 13.07
CA PHE A 66 5.49 3.99 12.58
C PHE A 66 4.49 3.54 11.49
N CYS A 67 4.88 2.57 10.66
CA CYS A 67 4.02 2.06 9.60
C CYS A 67 3.14 0.89 10.04
N GLY A 68 3.32 0.33 11.25
CA GLY A 68 2.49 -0.77 11.77
C GLY A 68 2.84 -2.16 11.25
N GLY A 69 3.92 -2.29 10.48
CA GLY A 69 4.47 -3.56 10.02
C GLY A 69 4.80 -3.63 8.53
N ILE A 70 4.93 -4.86 8.03
CA ILE A 70 5.38 -5.19 6.68
C ILE A 70 4.42 -6.17 6.00
N VAL A 71 4.10 -5.92 4.72
CA VAL A 71 3.30 -6.78 3.85
C VAL A 71 4.22 -7.49 2.85
N PHE A 72 4.10 -8.82 2.78
CA PHE A 72 4.85 -9.66 1.85
C PHE A 72 3.94 -10.12 0.71
N PRO A 73 4.28 -9.83 -0.56
CA PRO A 73 3.45 -10.26 -1.70
C PRO A 73 3.56 -11.78 -1.96
N THR A 74 2.61 -12.30 -2.73
CA THR A 74 2.64 -13.67 -3.28
C THR A 74 3.66 -13.84 -4.41
N THR A 75 4.06 -12.74 -5.06
CA THR A 75 5.07 -12.70 -6.11
C THR A 75 6.49 -12.59 -5.54
N LEU A 76 7.51 -12.54 -6.41
CA LEU A 76 8.92 -12.31 -6.03
C LEU A 76 9.26 -10.82 -5.82
N ASP A 77 8.25 -9.96 -5.71
CA ASP A 77 8.45 -8.54 -5.44
C ASP A 77 8.97 -8.30 -4.01
N TYR A 78 9.47 -7.09 -3.77
CA TYR A 78 9.93 -6.70 -2.44
C TYR A 78 8.76 -6.67 -1.44
N ALA A 79 9.10 -6.80 -0.15
CA ALA A 79 8.15 -6.51 0.91
C ALA A 79 7.98 -4.99 1.07
N PHE A 80 6.79 -4.56 1.46
CA PHE A 80 6.42 -3.15 1.58
C PHE A 80 6.00 -2.81 3.00
N ASP A 81 6.30 -1.58 3.44
CA ASP A 81 5.78 -1.10 4.72
C ASP A 81 4.28 -0.83 4.59
N PHE A 82 3.51 -1.04 5.65
CA PHE A 82 2.04 -0.88 5.63
C PHE A 82 1.60 0.53 5.17
N CYS A 83 2.35 1.56 5.56
CA CYS A 83 2.12 2.96 5.16
C CYS A 83 2.35 3.22 3.65
N GLU A 84 2.96 2.28 2.95
CA GLU A 84 3.18 2.29 1.49
C GLU A 84 2.18 1.38 0.77
N CYS A 85 1.13 0.92 1.46
CA CYS A 85 0.15 -0.01 0.95
C CYS A 85 -1.28 0.49 1.19
N VAL A 86 -2.20 0.17 0.28
CA VAL A 86 -3.65 0.37 0.45
C VAL A 86 -4.38 -0.88 0.02
N LYS A 87 -5.25 -1.40 0.89
CA LYS A 87 -6.16 -2.50 0.54
C LYS A 87 -7.13 -2.04 -0.54
N VAL A 88 -7.32 -2.84 -1.58
CA VAL A 88 -8.19 -2.49 -2.70
C VAL A 88 -9.08 -3.66 -3.10
N ARG A 89 -10.13 -3.33 -3.86
CA ARG A 89 -10.96 -4.30 -4.58
C ARG A 89 -11.31 -3.79 -5.97
N GLU A 90 -11.60 -4.72 -6.87
CA GLU A 90 -12.08 -4.43 -8.21
C GLU A 90 -13.50 -3.83 -8.19
N VAL A 91 -13.83 -3.01 -9.20
CA VAL A 91 -15.16 -2.38 -9.39
C VAL A 91 -15.67 -2.46 -10.81
#